data_AF-A0A7S1B042-F1
#
_entry.id   AF-A0A7S1B042-F1
#
_cell.length_a   1.000
_cell.length_b   1.000
_cell.length_c   1.000
_cell.angle_alpha   90.00
_cell.angle_beta   90.00
_cell.angle_gamma   90.00
#
_symmetry.space_group_name_H-M   'P 1'
#
loop_
_entity.id
_entity.type
_entity.pdbx_description
1 polymer ?
#
loop_
_entity_poly.entity_id
_entity_poly.type
_entity_poly.pdbx_seq_one_letter_code
_entity_poly.pdbx_strand_id
1 'polypeptide(L)'
;VSMESSRAVIARALGGGSPFVRLGLPEALNDQIVVRRAYHASALLAHPDKCGLPQAKLAFQRISEAFDTLATPQLQQRALESASRGARACASERGSRDHVDVDKDSRGCKWWDAGWSEFERRLWQRAEAEREQVVDAAVLRGEDPLDAYMEVLSTHGTRDRGCGDKQEKPGKRPRPSTATASSEAPRRKPFQSAAVGSVRRRQFQPAETRCGVNLKLATGATIAVSKRIQEASAATRACTYVASLEHLDSDGSEMS
;
A
#
# COMPACT_ATOMS: atom_id res chain seq x y z
N VAL A 1 12.48 -3.95 14.88
CA VAL A 1 11.30 -4.73 14.42
C VAL A 1 10.96 -5.72 15.50
N SER A 2 9.72 -5.77 15.99
CA SER A 2 9.33 -6.79 16.97
C SER A 2 9.27 -8.17 16.29
N MET A 3 9.91 -9.19 16.88
CA MET A 3 9.89 -10.57 16.37
C MET A 3 8.46 -11.11 16.22
N GLU A 4 7.53 -10.63 17.04
CA GLU A 4 6.12 -10.99 16.97
C GLU A 4 5.44 -10.49 15.69
N SER A 5 5.79 -9.27 15.24
CA SER A 5 5.32 -8.74 13.96
C SER A 5 5.85 -9.57 12.79
N SER A 6 7.11 -10.00 12.84
CA SER A 6 7.69 -10.90 11.82
C SER A 6 6.96 -12.24 11.76
N ARG A 7 6.67 -12.86 12.91
CA ARG A 7 5.90 -14.11 12.98
C ARG A 7 4.50 -13.98 12.38
N ALA A 8 3.79 -12.91 12.69
CA ALA A 8 2.45 -12.66 12.14
C ALA A 8 2.47 -12.52 10.60
N VAL A 9 3.46 -11.81 10.05
CA VAL A 9 3.62 -11.66 8.58
C VAL A 9 3.97 -12.99 7.93
N ILE A 10 4.87 -13.78 8.53
CA ILE A 10 5.25 -15.11 8.03
C ILE A 10 4.04 -16.04 8.02
N ALA A 11 3.30 -16.11 9.13
CA ALA A 11 2.10 -16.95 9.24
C ALA A 11 1.06 -16.56 8.17
N ARG A 12 0.85 -15.26 7.93
CA ARG A 12 -0.06 -14.77 6.90
C ARG A 12 0.40 -15.06 5.48
N ALA A 13 1.70 -14.94 5.21
CA ALA A 13 2.27 -15.21 3.89
C ALA A 13 2.21 -16.70 3.52
N LEU A 14 2.35 -17.57 4.53
CA LEU A 14 2.27 -19.03 4.38
C LEU A 14 0.85 -19.57 4.48
N GLY A 15 -0.06 -18.82 5.11
CA GLY A 15 -1.49 -19.12 5.12
C GLY A 15 -2.03 -19.19 3.69
N GLY A 16 -2.63 -20.32 3.33
CA GLY A 16 -3.35 -20.47 2.07
C GLY A 16 -4.42 -19.38 1.97
N GLY A 17 -4.32 -18.52 0.97
CA GLY A 17 -5.17 -17.34 0.83
C GLY A 17 -4.87 -16.58 -0.45
N SER A 18 -5.66 -15.54 -0.69
CA SER A 18 -5.47 -14.65 -1.84
C SER A 18 -4.15 -13.88 -1.75
N PRO A 19 -3.58 -13.43 -2.88
CA PRO A 19 -2.35 -12.63 -2.86
C PRO A 19 -2.51 -11.33 -2.06
N PHE A 20 -3.72 -10.77 -2.00
CA PHE A 20 -4.04 -9.59 -1.18
C PHE A 20 -3.83 -9.87 0.30
N VAL A 21 -4.38 -11.00 0.79
CA VAL A 21 -4.25 -11.42 2.20
C VAL A 21 -2.79 -11.61 2.58
N ARG A 22 -1.96 -12.21 1.70
CA ARG A 22 -0.52 -12.39 1.97
C ARG A 22 0.20 -11.07 2.26
N LEU A 23 -0.10 -10.03 1.47
CA LEU A 23 0.42 -8.67 1.69
C LEU A 23 -0.28 -7.91 2.83
N GLY A 24 -1.37 -8.44 3.39
CA GLY A 24 -2.17 -7.77 4.41
C GLY A 24 -3.03 -6.63 3.83
N LEU A 25 -3.41 -6.74 2.56
CA LEU A 25 -4.28 -5.79 1.86
C LEU A 25 -5.71 -6.33 1.77
N PRO A 26 -6.71 -5.44 1.68
CA PRO A 26 -8.09 -5.84 1.39
C PRO A 26 -8.19 -6.39 -0.04
N GLU A 27 -9.11 -7.33 -0.26
CA GLU A 27 -9.45 -7.90 -1.57
C GLU A 27 -10.26 -6.91 -2.43
N ALA A 28 -9.60 -5.83 -2.81
CA ALA A 28 -10.13 -4.79 -3.67
C ALA A 28 -9.02 -4.27 -4.59
N LEU A 29 -9.38 -3.46 -5.58
CA LEU A 29 -8.38 -2.73 -6.37
C LEU A 29 -7.68 -1.72 -5.46
N ASN A 30 -6.36 -1.83 -5.39
CA ASN A 30 -5.51 -0.95 -4.58
C ASN A 30 -4.59 -0.14 -5.50
N ASP A 31 -4.32 1.11 -5.11
CA ASP A 31 -3.33 1.93 -5.77
C ASP A 31 -1.95 1.25 -5.72
N GLN A 32 -1.19 1.35 -6.81
CA GLN A 32 0.12 0.72 -6.95
C GLN A 32 1.09 1.19 -5.86
N ILE A 33 0.97 2.45 -5.41
CA ILE A 33 1.78 2.99 -4.30
C ILE A 33 1.49 2.22 -3.00
N VAL A 34 0.23 1.92 -2.72
CA VAL A 34 -0.19 1.16 -1.53
C VAL A 34 0.35 -0.26 -1.58
N VAL A 35 0.25 -0.92 -2.75
CA VAL A 35 0.78 -2.28 -2.96
C VAL A 35 2.28 -2.33 -2.75
N ARG A 36 3.05 -1.40 -3.35
CA ARG A 36 4.51 -1.32 -3.17
C ARG A 36 4.89 -1.08 -1.71
N ARG A 37 4.17 -0.20 -1.01
CA ARG A 37 4.42 0.07 0.42
C ARG A 37 4.15 -1.15 1.28
N ALA A 38 3.06 -1.87 1.03
CA ALA A 38 2.70 -3.09 1.76
C ALA A 38 3.70 -4.24 1.50
N TYR A 39 4.15 -4.38 0.25
CA TYR A 39 5.22 -5.31 -0.11
C TYR A 39 6.51 -4.99 0.64
N HIS A 40 7.00 -3.75 0.55
CA HIS A 40 8.24 -3.35 1.20
C HIS A 40 8.18 -3.55 2.73
N ALA A 41 7.07 -3.17 3.35
CA ALA A 41 6.86 -3.40 4.78
C ALA A 41 6.90 -4.90 5.13
N SER A 42 6.20 -5.74 4.37
CA SER A 42 6.17 -7.20 4.60
C SER A 42 7.53 -7.86 4.34
N ALA A 43 8.22 -7.43 3.28
CA ALA A 43 9.55 -7.90 2.88
C ALA A 43 10.59 -7.63 3.96
N LEU A 44 10.60 -6.43 4.55
CA LEU A 44 11.49 -6.10 5.66
C LEU A 44 11.23 -6.95 6.91
N LEU A 45 9.96 -7.29 7.17
CA LEU A 45 9.54 -8.09 8.32
C LEU A 45 9.78 -9.59 8.13
N ALA A 46 9.88 -10.07 6.89
CA ALA A 46 10.06 -11.49 6.55
C ALA A 46 11.43 -11.78 5.91
N HIS A 47 12.36 -10.82 5.91
CA HIS A 47 13.66 -10.98 5.26
C HIS A 47 14.50 -12.07 5.95
N PRO A 48 15.07 -13.05 5.21
CA PRO A 48 15.76 -14.20 5.81
C PRO A 48 17.02 -13.82 6.60
N ASP A 49 17.71 -12.74 6.24
CA ASP A 49 18.88 -12.25 6.98
C ASP A 49 18.51 -11.59 8.31
N LYS A 50 17.34 -10.93 8.37
CA LYS A 50 16.89 -10.20 9.57
C LYS A 50 16.05 -11.05 10.50
N CYS A 51 15.47 -12.12 9.97
CA CYS A 51 14.60 -13.04 10.69
C CYS A 51 15.25 -14.41 10.76
N GLY A 52 15.75 -14.80 11.94
CA GLY A 52 16.29 -16.14 12.19
C GLY A 52 15.23 -17.27 12.24
N LEU A 53 14.09 -17.10 11.57
CA LEU A 53 13.03 -18.09 11.51
C LEU A 53 13.23 -18.96 10.26
N PRO A 54 13.16 -20.30 10.35
CA PRO A 54 13.43 -21.19 9.21
C PRO A 54 12.44 -20.99 8.05
N GLN A 55 11.25 -20.51 8.37
CA GLN A 55 10.17 -20.24 7.41
C GLN A 55 10.28 -18.88 6.72
N ALA A 56 11.19 -17.99 7.16
CA ALA A 56 11.29 -16.64 6.62
C ALA A 56 11.59 -16.63 5.12
N LYS A 57 12.49 -17.50 4.65
CA LYS A 57 12.83 -17.62 3.22
C LYS A 57 11.61 -17.97 2.37
N LEU A 58 10.84 -18.97 2.80
CA LEU A 58 9.62 -19.41 2.12
C LEU A 58 8.55 -18.30 2.14
N ALA A 59 8.36 -17.64 3.28
CA ALA A 59 7.39 -16.56 3.41
C ALA A 59 7.74 -15.36 2.53
N PHE A 60 9.02 -14.98 2.48
CA PHE A 60 9.52 -13.92 1.62
C PHE A 60 9.20 -14.22 0.15
N GLN A 61 9.47 -15.46 -0.29
CA GLN A 61 9.12 -15.91 -1.63
C GLN A 61 7.61 -15.78 -1.91
N ARG A 62 6.74 -16.20 -0.98
CA ARG A 62 5.28 -16.05 -1.12
C ARG A 62 4.82 -14.59 -1.20
N ILE A 63 5.50 -13.70 -0.48
CA ILE A 63 5.25 -12.26 -0.52
C ILE A 63 5.65 -11.67 -1.88
N SER A 64 6.79 -12.08 -2.43
CA SER A 64 7.24 -11.65 -3.77
C SER A 64 6.30 -12.17 -4.87
N GLU A 65 5.90 -13.45 -4.82
CA GLU A 65 4.88 -14.01 -5.73
C GLU A 65 3.58 -13.19 -5.67
N ALA A 66 3.13 -12.84 -4.46
CA ALA A 66 1.92 -12.03 -4.29
C ALA A 66 2.08 -10.63 -4.89
N PHE A 67 3.23 -9.98 -4.69
CA PHE A 67 3.50 -8.68 -5.28
C PHE A 67 3.48 -8.71 -6.82
N ASP A 68 4.11 -9.70 -7.44
CA ASP A 68 4.10 -9.86 -8.90
C ASP A 68 2.67 -9.99 -9.45
N THR A 69 1.82 -10.75 -8.76
CA THR A 69 0.40 -10.89 -9.16
C THR A 69 -0.43 -9.61 -8.95
N LEU A 70 0.06 -8.65 -8.16
CA LEU A 70 -0.65 -7.41 -7.84
C LEU A 70 0.02 -6.16 -8.40
N ALA A 71 1.12 -6.32 -9.16
CA ALA A 71 1.99 -5.24 -9.61
C ALA A 71 1.30 -4.22 -10.53
N THR A 72 0.31 -4.67 -11.31
CA THR A 72 -0.48 -3.83 -12.23
C THR A 72 -1.98 -3.99 -11.97
N PRO A 73 -2.80 -2.96 -12.24
CA PRO A 73 -4.24 -3.01 -11.98
C PRO A 73 -4.94 -4.15 -12.75
N GLN A 74 -4.48 -4.46 -13.97
CA GLN A 74 -5.02 -5.57 -14.76
C GLN A 74 -4.74 -6.93 -14.10
N LEU A 75 -3.57 -7.11 -13.50
CA LEU A 75 -3.23 -8.34 -12.78
C LEU A 75 -4.02 -8.45 -11.46
N GLN A 76 -4.23 -7.33 -10.75
CA GLN A 76 -5.11 -7.31 -9.58
C GLN A 76 -6.53 -7.73 -9.93
N GLN A 77 -7.09 -7.22 -11.04
CA GLN A 77 -8.42 -7.59 -11.49
C GLN A 77 -8.52 -9.09 -11.80
N ARG A 78 -7.53 -9.66 -12.51
CA ARG A 78 -7.45 -11.11 -12.75
C ARG A 78 -7.34 -11.91 -11.44
N ALA A 79 -6.62 -11.40 -10.44
CA ALA A 79 -6.52 -12.02 -9.12
C ALA A 79 -7.87 -12.01 -8.38
N LEU A 80 -8.63 -10.92 -8.45
CA LEU A 80 -9.98 -10.84 -7.87
C LEU A 80 -10.97 -11.77 -8.60
N GLU A 81 -10.92 -11.80 -9.94
CA GLU A 81 -11.75 -12.69 -10.75
C GLU A 81 -11.47 -14.16 -10.44
N SER A 82 -10.19 -14.55 -10.38
CA SER A 82 -9.79 -15.92 -10.03
C SER A 82 -10.18 -16.30 -8.60
N ALA A 83 -10.08 -15.39 -7.63
CA ALA A 83 -10.58 -15.62 -6.27
C ALA A 83 -12.11 -15.85 -6.26
N SER A 84 -12.87 -15.07 -7.02
CA SER A 84 -14.33 -15.22 -7.12
C SER A 84 -14.75 -16.53 -7.82
N ARG A 85 -13.94 -17.00 -8.78
CA ARG A 85 -14.16 -18.28 -9.49
C ARG A 85 -13.76 -19.48 -8.64
N GLY A 86 -12.65 -19.39 -7.91
CA GLY A 86 -12.18 -20.47 -7.03
C GLY A 86 -13.19 -20.82 -5.94
N ALA A 87 -13.89 -19.82 -5.40
CA ALA A 87 -15.00 -20.04 -4.47
C ALA A 87 -16.15 -20.86 -5.08
N ARG A 88 -16.34 -20.80 -6.41
CA ARG A 88 -17.38 -21.57 -7.13
C ARG A 88 -16.88 -22.94 -7.58
N ALA A 89 -15.63 -23.04 -8.02
CA ALA A 89 -15.04 -24.29 -8.50
C ALA A 89 -14.93 -25.34 -7.38
N CYS A 90 -14.56 -24.93 -6.17
CA CYS A 90 -14.52 -25.83 -5.00
C CYS A 90 -15.90 -26.41 -4.63
N ALA A 91 -17.00 -25.76 -5.05
CA ALA A 91 -18.35 -26.31 -4.86
C ALA A 91 -18.71 -27.38 -5.92
N SER A 92 -18.03 -27.39 -7.07
CA SER A 92 -18.35 -28.25 -8.22
C SER A 92 -17.39 -29.43 -8.42
N GLU A 93 -16.20 -29.43 -7.81
CA GLU A 93 -15.15 -30.43 -8.09
C GLU A 93 -15.27 -31.78 -7.35
N ARG A 94 -16.40 -32.07 -6.69
CA ARG A 94 -16.64 -33.43 -6.14
C ARG A 94 -16.91 -34.51 -7.21
N GLY A 95 -16.88 -34.20 -8.51
CA GLY A 95 -17.39 -35.11 -9.54
C GLY A 95 -16.49 -35.43 -10.75
N SER A 96 -15.31 -34.83 -10.92
CA SER A 96 -14.55 -35.01 -12.18
C SER A 96 -13.07 -35.24 -11.92
N ARG A 97 -12.75 -36.48 -11.58
CA ARG A 97 -11.39 -37.04 -11.50
C ARG A 97 -11.19 -37.78 -12.82
N ASP A 98 -10.30 -37.29 -13.69
CA ASP A 98 -9.64 -38.00 -14.82
C ASP A 98 -9.41 -37.07 -16.03
N HIS A 99 -8.36 -36.23 -15.97
CA HIS A 99 -7.48 -35.92 -17.12
C HIS A 99 -6.35 -35.01 -16.62
N VAL A 100 -5.11 -35.51 -16.56
CA VAL A 100 -3.94 -34.68 -16.22
C VAL A 100 -3.06 -34.63 -17.45
N ASP A 101 -3.21 -33.58 -18.25
CA ASP A 101 -2.27 -33.27 -19.33
C ASP A 101 -0.95 -32.80 -18.71
N VAL A 102 0.05 -33.68 -18.80
CA VAL A 102 1.43 -33.48 -18.38
C VAL A 102 2.17 -32.69 -19.46
N ASP A 103 1.82 -31.41 -19.62
CA ASP A 103 2.56 -30.47 -20.47
C ASP A 103 2.91 -29.21 -19.66
N LYS A 104 3.87 -29.34 -18.74
CA LYS A 104 4.22 -28.25 -17.80
C LYS A 104 5.70 -27.97 -17.60
N ASP A 105 6.57 -28.42 -18.49
CA ASP A 105 8.02 -28.24 -18.33
C ASP A 105 8.59 -26.96 -18.97
N SER A 106 7.76 -26.13 -19.62
CA SER A 106 8.24 -24.90 -20.30
C SER A 106 8.02 -23.60 -19.51
N ARG A 107 7.46 -23.66 -18.28
CA ARG A 107 7.38 -22.47 -17.40
C ARG A 107 8.67 -22.35 -16.62
N GLY A 108 9.65 -21.76 -17.31
CA GLY A 108 11.05 -21.62 -16.91
C GLY A 108 11.29 -21.40 -15.42
N CYS A 109 12.42 -21.93 -14.97
CA CYS A 109 12.96 -21.75 -13.61
C CYS A 109 12.53 -20.41 -13.05
N LYS A 110 11.70 -20.50 -12.01
CA LYS A 110 11.11 -19.33 -11.41
C LYS A 110 12.27 -18.45 -10.97
N TRP A 111 12.20 -17.16 -11.30
CA TRP A 111 13.31 -16.21 -11.18
C TRP A 111 13.88 -16.11 -9.74
N TRP A 112 13.11 -16.53 -8.74
CA TRP A 112 13.59 -16.61 -7.36
C TRP A 112 14.48 -17.83 -7.06
N ASP A 113 14.44 -18.90 -7.86
CA ASP A 113 15.29 -20.09 -7.70
C ASP A 113 16.73 -19.82 -8.19
N ALA A 114 16.90 -18.85 -9.10
CA ALA A 114 18.21 -18.41 -9.59
C ALA A 114 18.96 -17.48 -8.62
N GLY A 115 18.38 -17.22 -7.44
CA GLY A 115 18.96 -16.39 -6.40
C GLY A 115 18.80 -14.89 -6.64
N TRP A 116 19.06 -14.12 -5.59
CA TRP A 116 18.86 -12.67 -5.55
C TRP A 116 19.59 -11.89 -6.66
N SER A 117 20.81 -12.32 -7.03
CA SER A 117 21.59 -11.68 -8.08
C SER A 117 20.96 -11.80 -9.47
N GLU A 118 20.18 -12.85 -9.71
CA GLU A 118 19.47 -13.03 -10.98
C GLU A 118 18.19 -12.21 -11.03
N PHE A 119 17.48 -12.10 -9.90
CA PHE A 119 16.38 -11.17 -9.75
C PHE A 119 16.80 -9.73 -10.03
N GLU A 120 17.85 -9.24 -9.36
CA GLU A 120 18.34 -7.88 -9.55
C GLU A 120 18.67 -7.64 -11.02
N ARG A 121 19.36 -8.60 -11.66
CA ARG A 121 19.67 -8.52 -13.09
C ARG A 121 18.43 -8.40 -13.96
N ARG A 122 17.37 -9.20 -13.72
CA ARG A 122 16.11 -9.09 -14.48
C ARG A 122 15.40 -7.77 -14.21
N LEU A 123 15.48 -7.26 -12.99
CA LEU A 123 14.88 -5.98 -12.61
C LEU A 123 15.61 -4.81 -13.32
N TRP A 124 16.94 -4.85 -13.36
CA TRP A 124 17.77 -3.95 -14.16
C TRP A 124 17.47 -4.05 -15.65
N GLN A 125 17.38 -5.26 -16.21
CA GLN A 125 17.04 -5.48 -17.62
C GLN A 125 15.66 -4.89 -17.98
N ARG A 126 14.66 -5.02 -17.09
CA ARG A 126 13.33 -4.45 -17.37
C ARG A 126 13.35 -2.92 -17.32
N ALA A 127 14.06 -2.33 -16.37
CA ALA A 127 14.24 -0.87 -16.30
C ALA A 127 15.04 -0.34 -17.48
N GLU A 128 16.04 -1.08 -17.95
CA GLU A 128 16.84 -0.74 -19.12
C GLU A 128 16.04 -0.86 -20.42
N ALA A 129 15.23 -1.91 -20.58
CA ALA A 129 14.32 -2.05 -21.70
C ALA A 129 13.25 -0.93 -21.74
N GLU A 130 12.75 -0.50 -20.58
CA GLU A 130 11.84 0.65 -20.49
C GLU A 130 12.55 1.95 -20.91
N ARG A 131 13.80 2.14 -20.48
CA ARG A 131 14.63 3.28 -20.90
C ARG A 131 14.89 3.29 -22.40
N GLU A 132 15.26 2.15 -22.96
CA GLU A 132 15.50 1.99 -24.41
C GLU A 132 14.25 2.32 -25.21
N GLN A 133 13.07 1.83 -24.78
CA GLN A 133 11.80 2.19 -25.41
C GLN A 133 11.49 3.68 -25.40
N VAL A 134 11.81 4.40 -24.32
CA VAL A 134 11.59 5.86 -24.25
C VAL A 134 12.51 6.60 -25.21
N VAL A 135 13.78 6.18 -25.30
CA VAL A 135 14.76 6.77 -26.23
C VAL A 135 14.34 6.50 -27.68
N ASP A 136 13.99 5.26 -28.02
CA ASP A 136 13.51 4.90 -29.36
C ASP A 136 12.24 5.67 -29.75
N ALA A 137 11.31 5.85 -28.80
CA ALA A 137 10.11 6.63 -29.03
C ALA A 137 10.41 8.13 -29.27
N ALA A 138 11.44 8.70 -28.62
CA ALA A 138 11.87 10.07 -28.85
C ALA A 138 12.53 10.23 -30.24
N VAL A 139 13.38 9.27 -30.64
CA VAL A 139 13.98 9.23 -31.98
C VAL A 139 12.90 9.19 -33.06
N LEU A 140 11.86 8.37 -32.88
CA LEU A 140 10.72 8.30 -33.80
C LEU A 140 9.92 9.61 -33.89
N ARG A 141 9.89 10.42 -32.81
CA ARG A 141 9.26 11.75 -32.81
C ARG A 141 10.16 12.86 -33.39
N GLY A 142 11.44 12.56 -33.65
CA GLY A 142 12.43 13.56 -34.06
C GLY A 142 12.92 14.46 -32.92
N GLU A 143 12.75 14.01 -31.66
CA GLU A 143 13.29 14.67 -30.47
C GLU A 143 14.75 14.25 -30.24
N ASP A 144 15.53 15.06 -29.52
CA ASP A 144 16.90 14.68 -29.14
C ASP A 144 16.86 13.49 -28.18
N PRO A 145 17.45 12.33 -28.52
CA PRO A 145 17.47 11.16 -27.64
C PRO A 145 18.16 11.45 -26.30
N LEU A 146 19.10 12.41 -26.26
CA LEU A 146 19.78 12.79 -25.03
C LEU A 146 18.82 13.49 -24.06
N ASP A 147 17.96 14.38 -24.55
CA ASP A 147 16.96 15.07 -23.73
C ASP A 147 15.93 14.08 -23.17
N ALA A 148 15.46 13.13 -23.98
CA ALA A 148 14.54 12.08 -23.53
C ALA A 148 15.18 11.19 -22.45
N TYR A 149 16.46 10.84 -22.59
CA TYR A 149 17.20 10.09 -21.58
C TYR A 149 17.36 10.89 -20.28
N MET A 150 17.67 12.18 -20.39
CA MET A 150 17.80 13.08 -19.24
C MET A 150 16.46 13.29 -18.51
N GLU A 151 15.33 13.27 -19.23
CA GLU A 151 14.00 13.33 -18.64
C GLU A 151 13.68 12.07 -17.81
N VAL A 152 14.02 10.87 -18.33
CA VAL A 152 13.88 9.62 -17.56
C VAL A 152 14.72 9.65 -16.29
N LEU A 153 15.98 10.12 -16.37
CA LEU A 153 16.83 10.27 -15.17
C LEU A 153 16.24 11.27 -14.15
N SER A 154 15.69 12.38 -14.63
CA SER A 154 15.15 13.45 -13.79
C SER A 154 13.83 13.05 -13.09
N THR A 155 13.01 12.24 -13.74
CA THR A 155 11.75 11.72 -13.17
C THR A 155 11.98 10.71 -12.04
N HIS A 156 13.08 9.95 -12.08
CA HIS A 156 13.42 9.03 -11.00
C HIS A 156 13.98 9.75 -9.75
N GLY A 157 14.65 10.88 -9.90
CA GLY A 157 15.21 11.64 -8.77
C GLY A 157 14.21 12.49 -7.99
N THR A 158 13.08 12.87 -8.61
CA THR A 158 12.12 13.83 -8.04
C THR A 158 10.90 13.20 -7.37
N ARG A 159 10.59 11.94 -7.67
CA ARG A 159 9.38 11.25 -7.14
C ARG A 159 9.40 10.98 -5.63
N ASP A 160 10.55 11.05 -4.96
CA ASP A 160 10.65 10.78 -3.52
C ASP A 160 10.72 12.06 -2.65
N ARG A 161 10.71 13.25 -3.26
CA ARG A 161 10.61 14.53 -2.54
C ARG A 161 9.31 15.24 -2.88
N GLY A 162 8.26 14.86 -2.15
CA GLY A 162 7.14 15.74 -1.78
C GLY A 162 6.58 16.62 -2.90
N CYS A 163 5.50 16.14 -3.52
CA CYS A 163 4.47 16.98 -4.13
C CYS A 163 3.97 18.01 -3.11
N GLY A 164 4.64 19.16 -3.09
CA GLY A 164 4.10 20.44 -2.70
C GLY A 164 3.98 21.28 -3.97
N ASP A 165 3.28 20.75 -4.97
CA ASP A 165 2.96 21.49 -6.19
C ASP A 165 1.94 22.57 -5.83
N LYS A 166 2.46 23.69 -5.33
CA LYS A 166 1.73 24.94 -5.25
C LYS A 166 1.57 25.39 -6.69
N GLN A 167 0.44 25.03 -7.31
CA GLN A 167 -0.08 25.73 -8.48
C GLN A 167 0.00 27.24 -8.20
N GLU A 168 1.00 27.89 -8.76
CA GLU A 168 1.03 29.34 -8.88
C GLU A 168 -0.17 29.73 -9.73
N LYS A 169 -1.16 30.35 -9.08
CA LYS A 169 -2.32 30.93 -9.74
C LYS A 169 -1.84 32.02 -10.69
N PRO A 170 -2.07 31.92 -12.01
CA PRO A 170 -1.77 33.01 -12.91
C PRO A 170 -2.82 34.11 -12.76
N GLY A 171 -2.35 35.34 -12.55
CA GLY A 171 -3.06 36.55 -13.00
C GLY A 171 -4.11 37.15 -12.07
N LYS A 172 -3.67 37.93 -11.08
CA LYS A 172 -4.40 39.16 -10.72
C LYS A 172 -3.83 40.32 -11.52
N ARG A 173 -4.55 40.76 -12.54
CA ARG A 173 -4.25 42.00 -13.28
C ARG A 173 -4.27 43.20 -12.32
N PRO A 174 -3.29 44.14 -12.39
CA PRO A 174 -3.38 45.39 -11.66
C PRO A 174 -4.49 46.27 -12.26
N ARG A 175 -5.37 46.79 -11.40
CA ARG A 175 -6.34 47.83 -11.75
C ARG A 175 -5.61 49.15 -11.99
N PRO A 176 -5.91 49.91 -13.06
CA PRO A 176 -5.39 51.26 -13.22
C PRO A 176 -6.05 52.21 -12.21
N SER A 177 -5.19 52.90 -11.47
CA SER A 177 -5.48 53.96 -10.52
C SER A 177 -5.87 55.25 -11.23
N THR A 178 -7.08 55.75 -10.96
CA THR A 178 -7.44 57.16 -11.14
C THR A 178 -7.24 57.93 -9.85
N ALA A 179 -6.60 59.09 -10.00
CA ALA A 179 -6.13 60.05 -9.00
C ALA A 179 -7.18 60.53 -7.99
N THR A 180 -6.75 60.95 -6.79
CA THR A 180 -6.82 62.35 -6.33
C THR A 180 -6.08 62.55 -5.00
N ALA A 181 -5.57 63.77 -4.84
CA ALA A 181 -4.67 64.26 -3.79
C ALA A 181 -5.32 64.47 -2.40
N SER A 182 -4.51 64.35 -1.35
CA SER A 182 -4.35 65.28 -0.21
C SER A 182 -3.63 64.54 0.93
N SER A 183 -2.45 64.98 1.35
CA SER A 183 -2.27 65.89 2.49
C SER A 183 -2.79 65.31 3.81
N GLU A 184 -1.91 64.74 4.63
CA GLU A 184 -1.62 65.20 6.01
C GLU A 184 -0.74 64.22 6.81
N ALA A 185 0.38 64.78 7.27
CA ALA A 185 1.18 64.61 8.49
C ALA A 185 0.89 63.51 9.57
N PRO A 186 1.90 63.23 10.44
CA PRO A 186 2.10 61.94 11.11
C PRO A 186 1.55 61.91 12.54
N ARG A 187 1.10 60.74 13.03
CA ARG A 187 0.91 60.51 14.47
C ARG A 187 1.38 59.14 14.94
N ARG A 188 2.15 59.25 16.01
CA ARG A 188 2.82 58.24 16.83
C ARG A 188 1.85 57.60 17.85
N LYS A 189 2.21 56.38 18.30
CA LYS A 189 1.95 55.70 19.60
C LYS A 189 0.56 55.05 19.80
N PRO A 190 0.36 54.15 20.81
CA PRO A 190 1.32 53.55 21.75
C PRO A 190 1.24 52.01 21.90
N PHE A 191 2.28 51.46 22.54
CA PHE A 191 2.24 50.25 23.37
C PHE A 191 0.98 50.21 24.25
N GLN A 192 0.26 49.08 24.26
CA GLN A 192 -0.60 48.72 25.38
C GLN A 192 -0.21 47.34 25.89
N SER A 193 0.47 47.39 27.02
CA SER A 193 0.69 46.33 27.98
C SER A 193 -0.58 46.01 28.77
N ALA A 194 -0.64 44.74 29.20
CA ALA A 194 -1.38 44.21 30.35
C ALA A 194 -2.91 44.13 30.26
N ALA A 195 -3.41 42.89 30.20
CA ALA A 195 -4.62 42.50 30.91
C ALA A 195 -4.39 41.15 31.58
N VAL A 196 -4.02 41.22 32.86
CA VAL A 196 -4.18 40.15 33.85
C VAL A 196 -5.68 39.97 34.03
N GLY A 197 -6.21 38.76 33.85
CA GLY A 197 -7.64 38.56 33.98
C GLY A 197 -8.13 37.11 33.93
N SER A 198 -8.44 36.61 35.11
CA SER A 198 -9.48 35.59 35.41
C SER A 198 -9.12 34.12 35.22
N VAL A 199 -8.66 33.53 36.32
CA VAL A 199 -8.71 32.10 36.62
C VAL A 199 -10.18 31.68 36.71
N ARG A 200 -10.74 31.17 35.61
CA ARG A 200 -11.98 30.39 35.66
C ARG A 200 -11.64 28.94 36.00
N ARG A 201 -11.91 28.59 37.25
CA ARG A 201 -11.93 27.23 37.81
C ARG A 201 -12.88 26.36 36.97
N ARG A 202 -12.35 25.65 35.98
CA ARG A 202 -13.11 24.65 35.22
C ARG A 202 -13.31 23.45 36.12
N GLN A 203 -14.59 23.14 36.40
CA GLN A 203 -14.98 21.85 36.94
C GLN A 203 -14.45 20.77 36.00
N PHE A 204 -13.62 19.89 36.55
CA PHE A 204 -13.20 18.66 35.90
C PHE A 204 -14.44 17.77 35.73
N GLN A 205 -14.97 17.70 34.52
CA GLN A 205 -15.72 16.51 34.11
C GLN A 205 -14.73 15.48 33.59
N PRO A 206 -14.89 14.19 33.93
CA PRO A 206 -14.01 13.13 33.47
C PRO A 206 -14.05 13.11 31.94
N ALA A 207 -12.88 13.35 31.32
CA ALA A 207 -12.74 13.35 29.88
C ALA A 207 -12.88 11.91 29.37
N GLU A 208 -14.03 11.58 28.79
CA GLU A 208 -14.08 10.54 27.78
C GLU A 208 -13.11 10.96 26.66
N THR A 209 -12.00 10.25 26.53
CA THR A 209 -10.97 10.46 25.52
C THR A 209 -11.50 10.09 24.13
N ARG A 210 -12.39 10.93 23.60
CA ARG A 210 -12.74 10.93 22.18
C ARG A 210 -11.62 11.65 21.43
N CYS A 211 -10.70 10.87 20.90
CA CYS A 211 -9.67 11.31 19.96
C CYS A 211 -10.31 11.70 18.61
N GLY A 212 -10.95 12.87 18.58
CA GLY A 212 -11.37 13.54 17.35
C GLY A 212 -10.28 14.50 16.88
N VAL A 213 -10.03 14.52 15.56
CA VAL A 213 -9.10 15.49 14.96
C VAL A 213 -9.89 16.77 14.65
N ASN A 214 -9.44 17.89 15.20
CA ASN A 214 -10.01 19.21 14.90
C ASN A 214 -9.13 19.90 13.85
N LEU A 215 -9.71 20.22 12.70
CA LEU A 215 -9.05 20.98 11.64
C LEU A 215 -9.56 22.41 11.64
N LYS A 216 -8.64 23.36 11.78
CA LYS A 216 -8.92 24.80 11.75
C LYS A 216 -8.53 25.34 10.37
N LEU A 217 -9.51 25.82 9.62
CA LEU A 217 -9.29 26.37 8.29
C LEU A 217 -8.79 27.82 8.38
N ALA A 218 -8.04 28.27 7.36
CA ALA A 218 -7.53 29.64 7.29
C ALA A 218 -8.64 30.72 7.26
N THR A 219 -9.89 30.33 6.94
CA THR A 219 -11.08 31.18 7.01
C THR A 219 -11.61 31.38 8.44
N GLY A 220 -10.99 30.75 9.44
CA GLY A 220 -11.43 30.77 10.84
C GLY A 220 -12.50 29.71 11.16
N ALA A 221 -13.03 29.01 10.16
CA ALA A 221 -13.96 27.91 10.36
C ALA A 221 -13.27 26.70 11.00
N THR A 222 -13.94 26.07 11.97
CA THR A 222 -13.49 24.83 12.61
C THR A 222 -14.35 23.67 12.13
N ILE A 223 -13.71 22.62 11.63
CA ILE A 223 -14.37 21.39 11.23
C ILE A 223 -13.90 20.28 12.19
N ALA A 224 -14.84 19.72 12.93
CA ALA A 224 -14.61 18.56 13.78
C ALA A 224 -14.99 17.29 13.01
N VAL A 225 -14.02 16.41 12.75
CA VAL A 225 -14.26 15.12 12.11
C VAL A 225 -14.30 14.05 13.19
N SER A 226 -15.51 13.66 13.57
CA SER A 226 -15.73 12.54 14.49
C SER A 226 -15.88 11.26 13.68
N LYS A 227 -14.88 10.37 13.74
CA LYS A 227 -14.97 9.03 13.13
C LYS A 227 -16.00 8.22 13.93
N ARG A 228 -17.25 8.20 13.45
CA ARG A 228 -18.29 7.35 14.01
C ARG A 228 -17.96 5.93 13.58
N ILE A 229 -17.27 5.18 14.43
CA ILE A 229 -17.20 3.72 14.28
C ILE A 229 -18.63 3.25 14.56
N GLN A 230 -19.41 3.02 13.50
CA GLN A 230 -20.59 2.18 13.62
C GLN A 230 -20.05 0.78 13.91
N GLU A 231 -20.03 0.41 15.18
CA GLU A 231 -20.10 -0.99 15.57
C GLU A 231 -21.40 -1.53 14.99
N ALA A 232 -21.31 -2.06 13.77
CA ALA A 232 -22.33 -2.95 13.24
C ALA A 232 -22.31 -4.20 14.12
N SER A 233 -23.17 -4.19 15.14
CA SER A 233 -23.66 -5.39 15.80
C SER A 233 -24.44 -6.21 14.77
N ALA A 234 -23.71 -6.88 13.88
CA ALA A 234 -24.27 -7.92 13.04
C ALA A 234 -24.48 -9.15 13.92
N ALA A 235 -25.69 -9.22 14.48
CA ALA A 235 -26.32 -10.45 14.86
C ALA A 235 -26.37 -11.38 13.64
N THR A 236 -25.38 -12.25 13.49
CA THR A 236 -25.49 -13.46 12.66
C THR A 236 -25.29 -14.64 13.56
N ARG A 237 -26.42 -15.14 14.06
CA ARG A 237 -26.55 -16.43 14.73
C ARG A 237 -26.09 -17.55 13.77
N ALA A 238 -25.18 -18.37 14.30
CA ALA A 238 -25.13 -19.82 14.17
C ALA A 238 -25.28 -20.45 12.77
N CYS A 239 -24.14 -20.84 12.20
CA CYS A 239 -24.01 -22.13 11.50
C CYS A 239 -22.81 -22.87 12.11
N THR A 240 -23.08 -23.54 13.24
CA THR A 240 -22.31 -24.67 13.73
C THR A 240 -22.70 -25.91 12.91
N TYR A 241 -21.88 -26.24 11.94
CA TYR A 241 -21.83 -27.51 11.20
C TYR A 241 -20.40 -27.52 10.64
N VAL A 242 -19.47 -28.34 11.10
CA VAL A 242 -19.30 -29.79 10.88
C VAL A 242 -18.40 -30.27 12.05
N ALA A 243 -18.87 -31.08 12.98
CA ALA A 243 -18.93 -32.55 12.94
C ALA A 243 -17.55 -33.22 12.71
N SER A 244 -17.11 -33.94 13.74
CA SER A 244 -16.38 -35.21 13.64
C SER A 244 -15.21 -35.32 12.66
N LEU A 245 -14.00 -35.10 13.18
CA LEU A 245 -12.85 -35.88 12.72
C LEU A 245 -12.38 -36.76 13.90
N GLU A 246 -12.92 -37.98 13.87
CA GLU A 246 -12.53 -39.14 14.65
C GLU A 246 -11.01 -39.36 14.49
N HIS A 247 -10.28 -39.55 15.60
CA HIS A 247 -9.68 -40.85 15.93
C HIS A 247 -9.35 -41.70 14.70
N LEU A 248 -8.14 -41.56 14.19
CA LEU A 248 -7.43 -42.66 13.56
C LEU A 248 -6.18 -42.91 14.39
N ASP A 249 -6.33 -43.83 15.33
CA ASP A 249 -5.26 -44.72 15.77
C ASP A 249 -4.66 -45.36 14.51
N SER A 250 -3.43 -45.00 14.17
CA SER A 250 -2.64 -45.73 13.18
C SER A 250 -1.70 -46.62 13.98
N ASP A 251 -2.09 -47.89 14.05
CA ASP A 251 -1.34 -49.01 14.62
C ASP A 251 0.14 -48.97 14.25
N GLY A 252 0.95 -49.21 15.28
CA GLY A 252 2.34 -49.55 15.15
C GLY A 252 2.49 -50.89 14.41
N SER A 253 3.25 -50.87 13.32
CA SER A 253 3.78 -52.08 12.71
C SER A 253 5.21 -52.27 13.23
N GLU A 254 5.34 -53.07 14.27
CA GLU A 254 6.61 -53.67 14.69
C GLU A 254 6.91 -54.86 13.78
N MET A 255 7.96 -54.75 12.97
CA MET A 255 8.66 -55.91 12.42
C MET A 255 10.12 -55.85 12.89
N SER A 256 10.43 -56.64 13.91
CA SER A 256 11.76 -57.18 14.22
C SER A 256 11.61 -58.39 15.13
#